data_AF-A0A7Y1UCK7-F1
#
_entry.id   AF-A0A7Y1UCK7-F1
#
_cell.length_a   1.000
_cell.length_b   1.000
_cell.length_c   1.000
_cell.angle_alpha   90.00
_cell.angle_beta   90.00
_cell.angle_gamma   90.00
#
_symmetry.space_group_name_H-M   'P 1'
#
loop_
_entity.id
_entity.type
_entity.pdbx_description
1 polymer ?
#
loop_
_entity_poly.entity_id
_entity_poly.type
_entity_poly.pdbx_seq_one_letter_code
_entity_poly.pdbx_strand_id
1 'polypeptide(L)'
;GDIKVTLMQNSDWQNAKTNLKPLFVNGQILKYDYEKENTFEGGNEYRYFDISSVRFMGENIGNIESNNSGYSAFVRFDKPRSYKQYFSDADLNGKYLVRFNEGKDWHVEADYIKVEFTLLYDDLMADGDIYIHGQLTNWQILDEAKMRYNEDERRYEGSLYLKQGYYNYAYVFVGDEGLIPNFGRIEGNHYETENQYTILVYHKSLQRPYQELIGLSFSNSAKGY
;
A
#
# COMPACT_ATOMS: atom_id res chain seq x y z
N GLY A 1 -9.79 -15.60 -30.44
CA GLY A 1 -9.89 -15.34 -29.01
C GLY A 1 -9.73 -13.87 -28.77
N ASP A 2 -9.93 -13.41 -27.55
CA ASP A 2 -9.76 -12.02 -27.13
C ASP A 2 -8.53 -11.90 -26.21
N ILE A 3 -7.79 -10.80 -26.30
CA ILE A 3 -6.64 -10.52 -25.44
C ILE A 3 -7.04 -9.43 -24.45
N LYS A 4 -6.86 -9.70 -23.16
CA LYS A 4 -7.12 -8.75 -22.09
C LYS A 4 -5.84 -8.45 -21.34
N VAL A 5 -5.59 -7.16 -21.11
CA VAL A 5 -4.44 -6.70 -20.33
C VAL A 5 -4.91 -6.12 -19.02
N THR A 6 -4.21 -6.47 -17.95
CA THR A 6 -4.33 -5.85 -16.62
C THR A 6 -2.98 -5.27 -16.22
N LEU A 7 -3.00 -4.01 -15.79
CA LEU A 7 -1.84 -3.32 -15.24
C LEU A 7 -2.09 -3.09 -13.74
N MET A 8 -1.11 -3.41 -12.90
CA MET A 8 -1.18 -3.18 -11.46
C MET A 8 0.04 -2.40 -11.01
N GLN A 9 -0.16 -1.42 -10.12
CA GLN A 9 0.90 -0.71 -9.45
C GLN A 9 1.11 -1.35 -8.06
N ASN A 10 2.34 -1.69 -7.71
CA ASN A 10 2.76 -2.21 -6.40
C ASN A 10 1.98 -3.47 -5.94
N SER A 11 1.50 -4.27 -6.90
CA SER A 11 0.65 -5.43 -6.65
C SER A 11 -0.71 -5.11 -5.99
N ASP A 12 -1.14 -3.84 -6.03
CA ASP A 12 -2.46 -3.42 -5.60
C ASP A 12 -3.50 -3.71 -6.69
N TRP A 13 -4.51 -4.51 -6.35
CA TRP A 13 -5.62 -4.82 -7.25
C TRP A 13 -6.71 -3.75 -7.25
N GLN A 14 -6.79 -2.91 -6.22
CA GLN A 14 -7.82 -1.89 -6.06
C GLN A 14 -7.67 -0.77 -7.08
N ASN A 15 -6.42 -0.44 -7.47
CA ASN A 15 -6.12 0.59 -8.45
C ASN A 15 -5.80 0.04 -9.86
N ALA A 16 -5.95 -1.28 -10.06
CA ALA A 16 -5.56 -1.96 -11.28
C ALA A 16 -6.32 -1.43 -12.51
N LYS A 17 -5.61 -1.15 -13.60
CA LYS A 17 -6.20 -0.77 -14.89
C LYS A 17 -6.48 -2.05 -15.68
N THR A 18 -7.76 -2.37 -15.84
CA THR A 18 -8.22 -3.59 -16.52
C THR A 18 -9.01 -3.26 -17.78
N ASN A 19 -9.31 -4.28 -18.59
CA ASN A 19 -10.14 -4.17 -19.80
C ASN A 19 -9.62 -3.15 -20.83
N LEU A 20 -8.31 -2.87 -20.82
CA LEU A 20 -7.66 -2.06 -21.84
C LEU A 20 -7.76 -2.76 -23.20
N LYS A 21 -8.11 -2.00 -24.23
CA LYS A 21 -8.10 -2.49 -25.62
C LYS A 21 -6.81 -2.03 -26.32
N PRO A 22 -6.26 -2.76 -27.28
CA PRO A 22 -5.15 -2.25 -28.06
C PRO A 22 -5.63 -1.07 -28.92
N LEU A 23 -4.88 0.04 -28.91
CA LEU A 23 -5.11 1.20 -29.79
C LEU A 23 -4.66 0.91 -31.22
N PHE A 24 -3.68 0.03 -31.39
CA PHE A 24 -3.18 -0.38 -32.70
C PHE A 24 -2.80 -1.86 -32.70
N VAL A 25 -3.13 -2.54 -33.80
CA VAL A 25 -2.81 -3.95 -34.05
C VAL A 25 -2.00 -4.05 -35.32
N ASN A 26 -0.75 -4.53 -35.21
CA ASN A 26 0.15 -4.74 -36.34
C ASN A 26 0.65 -6.18 -36.37
N GLY A 27 -0.04 -7.02 -37.16
CA GLY A 27 0.24 -8.45 -37.20
C GLY A 27 0.07 -9.07 -35.81
N GLN A 28 1.19 -9.44 -35.19
CA GLN A 28 1.24 -10.06 -33.86
C GLN A 28 1.53 -9.06 -32.73
N ILE A 29 1.63 -7.76 -33.03
CA ILE A 29 1.93 -6.70 -32.04
C ILE A 29 0.64 -5.96 -31.68
N LEU A 30 0.33 -5.92 -30.39
CA LEU A 30 -0.76 -5.14 -29.80
C LEU A 30 -0.17 -3.95 -29.04
N LYS A 31 -0.51 -2.72 -29.43
CA LYS A 31 -0.03 -1.49 -28.77
C LYS A 31 -1.10 -0.90 -27.86
N TYR A 32 -0.72 -0.57 -26.63
CA TYR A 32 -1.55 0.02 -25.59
C TYR A 32 -0.98 1.37 -25.13
N ASP A 33 -0.64 2.21 -26.10
CA ASP A 33 0.02 3.51 -25.90
C ASP A 33 -1.01 4.61 -25.63
N TYR A 34 -1.71 4.50 -24.49
CA TYR A 34 -2.72 5.45 -24.07
C TYR A 34 -2.10 6.70 -23.46
N GLU A 35 -2.81 7.83 -23.59
CA GLU A 35 -2.45 9.10 -22.93
C GLU A 35 -2.89 9.14 -21.46
N LYS A 36 -3.97 8.43 -21.09
CA LYS A 36 -4.57 8.53 -19.73
C LYS A 36 -5.00 7.21 -19.12
N GLU A 37 -5.49 6.28 -19.92
CA GLU A 37 -6.22 5.09 -19.46
C GLU A 37 -5.31 4.07 -18.76
N ASN A 38 -4.04 4.05 -19.14
CA ASN A 38 -2.97 3.25 -18.53
C ASN A 38 -2.09 4.08 -17.59
N THR A 39 -2.47 5.33 -17.28
CA THR A 39 -1.73 6.23 -16.39
C THR A 39 -2.09 5.96 -14.93
N PHE A 40 -1.06 5.94 -14.09
CA PHE A 40 -1.17 5.81 -12.64
C PHE A 40 -0.69 7.10 -11.98
N GLU A 41 -1.24 7.36 -10.80
CA GLU A 41 -0.70 8.36 -9.89
C GLU A 41 0.64 7.84 -9.36
N GLY A 42 1.67 8.67 -9.28
CA GLY A 42 3.00 8.26 -8.81
C GLY A 42 3.06 7.92 -7.32
N GLY A 43 2.21 8.53 -6.51
CA GLY A 43 2.15 8.33 -5.06
C GLY A 43 3.37 8.90 -4.34
N ASN A 44 3.81 8.21 -3.30
CA ASN A 44 5.04 8.49 -2.57
C ASN A 44 5.61 7.17 -2.04
N GLU A 45 6.89 7.15 -1.64
CA GLU A 45 7.50 5.97 -1.01
C GLU A 45 6.70 5.60 0.25
N TYR A 46 6.43 4.33 0.50
CA TYR A 46 5.65 3.92 1.66
C TYR A 46 6.38 4.27 2.97
N ARG A 47 5.61 4.61 3.99
CA ARG A 47 6.12 4.71 5.36
C ARG A 47 6.49 3.33 5.84
N TYR A 48 7.41 3.22 6.80
CA TYR A 48 7.79 1.92 7.34
C TYR A 48 7.99 1.95 8.85
N PHE A 49 7.88 0.78 9.47
CA PHE A 49 8.29 0.54 10.86
C PHE A 49 8.74 -0.91 11.05
N ASP A 50 9.56 -1.13 12.09
CA ASP A 50 10.04 -2.46 12.45
C ASP A 50 9.59 -2.85 13.87
N ILE A 51 8.73 -3.88 13.94
CA ILE A 51 8.29 -4.55 15.18
C ILE A 51 8.77 -6.01 15.23
N SER A 52 9.90 -6.32 14.60
CA SER A 52 10.51 -7.67 14.63
C SER A 52 10.96 -8.10 16.03
N SER A 53 10.94 -7.19 17.01
CA SER A 53 11.19 -7.42 18.42
C SER A 53 10.26 -6.57 19.28
N VAL A 54 9.87 -7.10 20.45
CA VAL A 54 9.22 -6.33 21.53
C VAL A 54 10.19 -5.93 22.64
N ARG A 55 11.45 -6.38 22.56
CA ARG A 55 12.48 -6.15 23.58
C ARG A 55 13.23 -4.84 23.36
N PHE A 56 13.23 -4.35 22.13
CA PHE A 56 13.85 -3.09 21.75
C PHE A 56 12.97 -2.37 20.73
N MET A 57 13.04 -1.04 20.71
CA MET A 57 12.35 -0.23 19.72
C MET A 57 13.07 -0.37 18.38
N GLY A 58 12.40 -0.96 17.40
CA GLY A 58 12.86 -0.97 16.02
C GLY A 58 12.71 0.40 15.35
N GLU A 59 13.03 0.45 14.06
CA GLU A 59 12.90 1.69 13.29
C GLU A 59 11.46 2.21 13.29
N ASN A 60 11.32 3.53 13.40
CA ASN A 60 10.05 4.25 13.47
C ASN A 60 9.08 3.78 14.57
N ILE A 61 9.55 3.04 15.58
CA ILE A 61 8.84 2.81 16.83
C ILE A 61 9.23 3.89 17.84
N GLY A 62 8.22 4.52 18.45
CA GLY A 62 8.39 5.55 19.47
C GLY A 62 8.34 4.99 20.89
N ASN A 63 7.53 3.94 21.11
CA ASN A 63 7.39 3.28 22.41
C ASN A 63 6.89 1.84 22.25
N ILE A 64 7.19 0.98 23.22
CA ILE A 64 6.60 -0.36 23.35
C ILE A 64 6.18 -0.53 24.80
N GLU A 65 4.91 -0.86 25.00
CA GLU A 65 4.32 -1.13 26.31
C GLU A 65 3.91 -2.59 26.40
N SER A 66 3.97 -3.13 27.62
CA SER A 66 3.43 -4.44 27.93
C SER A 66 2.46 -4.35 29.09
N ASN A 67 1.35 -5.06 28.97
CA ASN A 67 0.38 -5.23 30.03
C ASN A 67 -0.12 -6.68 30.06
N ASN A 68 -1.09 -6.97 30.94
CA ASN A 68 -1.64 -8.33 31.08
C ASN A 68 -2.32 -8.86 29.80
N SER A 69 -2.65 -8.00 28.84
CA SER A 69 -3.27 -8.35 27.56
C SER A 69 -2.28 -8.51 26.41
N GLY A 70 -0.99 -8.27 26.63
CA GLY A 70 0.07 -8.42 25.63
C GLY A 70 0.90 -7.16 25.42
N TYR A 71 1.49 -7.03 24.22
CA TYR A 71 2.30 -5.89 23.84
C TYR A 71 1.52 -4.88 22.98
N SER A 72 1.81 -3.60 23.18
CA SER A 72 1.38 -2.52 22.30
C SER A 72 2.60 -1.74 21.82
N ALA A 73 2.73 -1.57 20.51
CA ALA A 73 3.81 -0.81 19.89
C ALA A 73 3.26 0.48 19.28
N PHE A 74 3.87 1.60 19.61
CA PHE A 74 3.45 2.92 19.14
C PHE A 74 4.38 3.36 18.02
N VAL A 75 3.85 3.48 16.81
CA VAL A 75 4.60 4.04 15.68
C VAL A 75 4.85 5.53 15.96
N ARG A 76 6.02 6.03 15.55
CA ARG A 76 6.33 7.46 15.66
C ARG A 76 5.27 8.28 14.95
N PHE A 77 4.91 9.42 15.54
CA PHE A 77 3.85 10.26 15.01
C PHE A 77 4.17 10.75 13.59
N ASP A 78 3.23 10.49 12.70
CA ASP A 78 3.32 10.90 11.32
C ASP A 78 2.77 12.32 11.12
N LYS A 79 3.21 12.93 10.03
CA LYS A 79 2.62 14.15 9.49
C LYS A 79 2.31 13.95 8.01
N PRO A 80 1.32 14.68 7.47
CA PRO A 80 1.10 14.74 6.04
C PRO A 80 2.37 15.18 5.33
N ARG A 81 2.60 14.62 4.15
CA ARG A 81 3.75 14.93 3.32
C ARG A 81 3.35 15.29 1.88
N SER A 82 2.05 15.48 1.62
CA SER A 82 1.52 15.94 0.34
C SER A 82 2.05 17.29 -0.14
N TYR A 83 2.46 18.16 0.78
CA TYR A 83 3.05 19.46 0.48
C TYR A 83 4.59 19.47 0.52
N LYS A 84 5.24 18.34 0.84
CA LYS A 84 6.70 18.28 0.96
C LYS A 84 7.33 18.00 -0.40
N GLN A 85 8.59 18.42 -0.55
CA GLN A 85 9.40 18.00 -1.67
C GLN A 85 9.66 16.48 -1.60
N TYR A 86 9.68 15.83 -2.76
CA TYR A 86 9.98 14.41 -2.88
C TYR A 86 11.35 14.08 -2.26
N PHE A 87 11.40 12.96 -1.54
CA PHE A 87 12.62 12.36 -1.00
C PHE A 87 12.57 10.86 -1.28
N SER A 88 13.61 10.34 -1.92
CA SER A 88 13.71 8.91 -2.18
C SER A 88 14.14 8.19 -0.90
N ASP A 89 13.32 7.24 -0.49
CA ASP A 89 13.59 6.31 0.60
C ASP A 89 13.33 4.90 0.11
N ALA A 90 14.19 3.95 0.48
CA ALA A 90 14.07 2.59 -0.01
C ALA A 90 12.95 1.88 0.76
N ASP A 91 11.95 1.39 0.03
CA ASP A 91 10.81 0.69 0.60
C ASP A 91 10.62 -0.71 -0.01
N LEU A 92 9.58 -1.41 0.41
CA LEU A 92 9.10 -2.68 -0.12
C LEU A 92 7.83 -2.51 -0.96
N ASN A 93 7.55 -1.30 -1.46
CA ASN A 93 6.40 -0.92 -2.26
C ASN A 93 5.08 -1.33 -1.56
N GLY A 94 4.98 -1.01 -0.26
CA GLY A 94 3.82 -1.29 0.59
C GLY A 94 3.69 -2.73 1.07
N LYS A 95 4.68 -3.59 0.81
CA LYS A 95 4.72 -4.96 1.33
C LYS A 95 5.20 -5.01 2.78
N TYR A 96 5.05 -6.18 3.39
CA TYR A 96 5.65 -6.48 4.68
C TYR A 96 6.50 -7.73 4.64
N LEU A 97 7.40 -7.86 5.62
CA LEU A 97 8.23 -9.02 5.84
C LEU A 97 8.04 -9.47 7.29
N VAL A 98 7.41 -10.63 7.49
CA VAL A 98 7.34 -11.24 8.82
C VAL A 98 8.76 -11.62 9.24
N ARG A 99 9.16 -11.14 10.41
CA ARG A 99 10.50 -11.35 10.95
C ARG A 99 10.42 -11.37 12.47
N PHE A 100 11.22 -12.25 13.06
CA PHE A 100 11.32 -12.42 14.50
C PHE A 100 12.79 -12.49 14.90
N ASN A 101 13.23 -11.57 15.75
CA ASN A 101 14.64 -11.46 16.10
C ASN A 101 15.04 -12.37 17.27
N GLU A 102 14.09 -12.82 18.09
CA GLU A 102 14.35 -13.64 19.28
C GLU A 102 14.32 -15.15 19.03
N GLY A 103 14.02 -15.59 17.80
CA GLY A 103 13.80 -17.00 17.49
C GLY A 103 14.39 -17.44 16.16
N LYS A 104 14.06 -18.68 15.79
CA LYS A 104 14.53 -19.29 14.53
C LYS A 104 13.40 -19.46 13.53
N ASP A 105 12.18 -19.66 13.99
CA ASP A 105 11.02 -19.92 13.12
C ASP A 105 9.91 -18.89 13.35
N TRP A 106 9.99 -17.78 12.62
CA TRP A 106 8.99 -16.71 12.64
C TRP A 106 7.59 -17.16 12.20
N HIS A 107 7.44 -18.32 11.54
CA HIS A 107 6.11 -18.80 11.16
C HIS A 107 5.30 -19.19 12.39
N VAL A 108 5.93 -19.71 13.44
CA VAL A 108 5.24 -20.20 14.65
C VAL A 108 5.60 -19.45 15.92
N GLU A 109 6.74 -18.76 15.96
CA GLU A 109 7.25 -18.11 17.17
C GLU A 109 6.93 -16.61 17.27
N ALA A 110 6.61 -15.95 16.14
CA ALA A 110 6.30 -14.52 16.13
C ALA A 110 4.89 -14.24 16.68
N ASP A 111 4.81 -13.32 17.64
CA ASP A 111 3.55 -12.90 18.26
C ASP A 111 2.80 -11.85 17.41
N TYR A 112 1.51 -11.67 17.71
CA TYR A 112 0.73 -10.53 17.24
C TYR A 112 0.79 -9.40 18.27
N ILE A 113 1.12 -8.20 17.79
CA ILE A 113 1.25 -6.98 18.59
C ILE A 113 0.14 -6.02 18.17
N LYS A 114 -0.46 -5.33 19.13
CA LYS A 114 -1.32 -4.18 18.83
C LYS A 114 -0.45 -3.00 18.42
N VAL A 115 -0.50 -2.61 17.16
CA VAL A 115 0.27 -1.49 16.62
C VAL A 115 -0.62 -0.26 16.56
N GLU A 116 -0.20 0.79 17.26
CA GLU A 116 -0.90 2.07 17.37
C GLU A 116 -0.28 3.07 16.40
N PHE A 117 -1.12 3.64 15.53
CA PHE A 117 -0.76 4.61 14.51
C PHE A 117 -1.29 5.98 14.89
N THR A 118 -0.53 7.03 14.58
CA THR A 118 -0.93 8.40 14.86
C THR A 118 -0.51 9.32 13.73
N LEU A 119 -1.49 9.97 13.13
CA LEU A 119 -1.29 10.99 12.10
C LEU A 119 -1.67 12.36 12.68
N LEU A 120 -0.67 13.23 12.83
CA LEU A 120 -0.85 14.61 13.26
C LEU A 120 -1.42 15.42 12.09
N TYR A 121 -2.74 15.57 12.09
CA TYR A 121 -3.50 16.33 11.10
C TYR A 121 -4.55 17.13 11.86
N ASP A 122 -4.40 18.45 11.86
CA ASP A 122 -5.09 19.33 12.81
C ASP A 122 -6.59 19.47 12.57
N ASP A 123 -7.08 19.12 11.37
CA ASP A 123 -8.46 19.36 10.94
C ASP A 123 -9.19 18.04 10.62
N LEU A 124 -10.45 17.91 11.07
CA LEU A 124 -11.29 16.79 10.67
C LEU A 124 -11.63 16.88 9.17
N MET A 125 -11.42 15.78 8.43
CA MET A 125 -11.90 15.62 7.07
C MET A 125 -13.43 15.49 7.07
N ALA A 126 -14.10 16.42 6.39
CA ALA A 126 -15.56 16.50 6.35
C ALA A 126 -16.20 15.69 5.22
N ASP A 127 -15.40 15.24 4.25
CA ASP A 127 -15.82 14.65 2.97
C ASP A 127 -15.34 13.20 2.79
N GLY A 128 -14.91 12.56 3.88
CA GLY A 128 -14.49 11.17 3.87
C GLY A 128 -13.57 10.81 5.03
N ASP A 129 -12.91 9.67 4.89
CA ASP A 129 -12.18 9.00 5.96
C ASP A 129 -10.73 8.69 5.58
N ILE A 130 -9.87 8.54 6.59
CA ILE A 130 -8.47 8.14 6.44
C ILE A 130 -8.32 6.67 6.86
N TYR A 131 -7.62 5.89 6.05
CA TYR A 131 -7.34 4.49 6.32
C TYR A 131 -5.83 4.20 6.29
N ILE A 132 -5.40 3.28 7.14
CA ILE A 132 -4.09 2.63 7.01
C ILE A 132 -4.19 1.66 5.83
N HIS A 133 -3.23 1.74 4.91
CA HIS A 133 -3.25 1.00 3.65
C HIS A 133 -1.87 0.44 3.32
N GLY A 134 -1.86 -0.74 2.71
CA GLY A 134 -0.66 -1.51 2.42
C GLY A 134 -1.00 -2.98 2.23
N GLN A 135 -0.01 -3.82 1.94
CA GLN A 135 -0.18 -5.28 1.97
C GLN A 135 -0.61 -5.76 3.37
N LEU A 136 -0.31 -5.00 4.42
CA LEU A 136 -0.75 -5.28 5.79
C LEU A 136 -2.29 -5.33 5.96
N THR A 137 -3.04 -4.67 5.08
CA THR A 137 -4.51 -4.73 4.99
C THR A 137 -4.95 -5.46 3.71
N ASN A 138 -4.04 -6.21 3.08
CA ASN A 138 -4.22 -6.80 1.75
C ASN A 138 -4.69 -5.78 0.69
N TRP A 139 -4.22 -4.53 0.82
CA TRP A 139 -4.60 -3.39 0.00
C TRP A 139 -6.08 -2.99 0.07
N GLN A 140 -6.85 -3.55 1.01
CA GLN A 140 -8.28 -3.29 1.13
C GLN A 140 -8.57 -2.09 2.03
N ILE A 141 -9.72 -1.47 1.79
CA ILE A 141 -10.32 -0.49 2.70
C ILE A 141 -11.15 -1.27 3.71
N LEU A 142 -10.62 -1.38 4.93
CA LEU A 142 -11.21 -2.16 6.01
C LEU A 142 -11.61 -1.24 7.17
N ASP A 143 -12.76 -1.49 7.79
CA ASP A 143 -13.23 -0.70 8.93
C ASP A 143 -12.26 -0.74 10.12
N GLU A 144 -11.56 -1.86 10.33
CA GLU A 144 -10.52 -2.01 11.34
C GLU A 144 -9.27 -1.16 11.09
N ALA A 145 -9.02 -0.78 9.83
CA ALA A 145 -7.90 0.06 9.42
C ALA A 145 -8.29 1.56 9.35
N LYS A 146 -9.54 1.91 9.64
CA LYS A 146 -10.02 3.29 9.66
C LYS A 146 -9.39 4.07 10.82
N MET A 147 -8.76 5.18 10.50
CA MET A 147 -8.26 6.14 11.47
C MET A 147 -9.42 6.97 12.03
N ARG A 148 -9.44 7.17 13.34
CA ARG A 148 -10.45 7.95 14.05
C ARG A 148 -9.87 9.29 14.45
N TYR A 149 -10.59 10.37 14.19
CA TYR A 149 -10.19 11.69 14.63
C TYR A 149 -10.47 11.88 16.12
N ASN A 150 -9.48 12.40 16.84
CA ASN A 150 -9.56 12.80 18.23
C ASN A 150 -9.58 14.33 18.28
N GLU A 151 -10.74 14.92 18.61
CA GLU A 151 -10.93 16.38 18.61
C GLU A 151 -10.12 17.09 19.70
N ASP A 152 -10.01 16.48 20.89
CA ASP A 152 -9.28 17.06 22.02
C ASP A 152 -7.78 17.18 21.73
N GLU A 153 -7.24 16.16 21.06
CA GLU A 153 -5.82 16.03 20.74
C GLU A 153 -5.47 16.47 19.31
N ARG A 154 -6.48 16.84 18.52
CA ARG A 154 -6.38 17.30 17.12
C ARG A 154 -5.50 16.40 16.23
N ARG A 155 -5.78 15.10 16.26
CA ARG A 155 -5.03 14.10 15.48
C ARG A 155 -5.88 12.89 15.12
N TYR A 156 -5.41 12.11 14.16
CA TYR A 156 -6.00 10.82 13.81
C TYR A 156 -5.26 9.67 14.50
N GLU A 157 -6.02 8.72 15.04
CA GLU A 157 -5.53 7.56 15.77
C GLU A 157 -6.17 6.28 15.21
N GLY A 158 -5.40 5.22 15.06
CA GLY A 158 -5.89 3.93 14.59
C GLY A 158 -4.99 2.81 15.08
N SER A 159 -5.51 1.58 15.09
CA SER A 159 -4.77 0.45 15.63
C SER A 159 -5.03 -0.83 14.85
N LEU A 160 -3.99 -1.63 14.61
CA LEU A 160 -4.09 -2.94 13.95
C LEU A 160 -3.33 -4.01 14.74
N TYR A 161 -3.84 -5.24 14.75
CA TYR A 161 -3.09 -6.39 15.25
C TYR A 161 -2.22 -6.95 14.13
N LEU A 162 -0.91 -6.79 14.26
CA LEU A 162 0.06 -7.21 13.24
C LEU A 162 1.04 -8.21 13.84
N LYS A 163 1.41 -9.21 13.04
CA LYS A 163 2.46 -10.16 13.43
C LYS A 163 3.81 -9.44 13.49
N GLN A 164 4.75 -9.86 14.34
CA GLN A 164 6.08 -9.26 14.35
C GLN A 164 6.76 -9.26 12.97
N GLY A 165 7.40 -8.15 12.62
CA GLY A 165 8.08 -7.98 11.34
C GLY A 165 8.32 -6.53 10.96
N TYR A 166 8.75 -6.35 9.71
CA TYR A 166 8.96 -5.06 9.07
C TYR A 166 7.78 -4.77 8.14
N TYR A 167 7.16 -3.62 8.28
CA TYR A 167 5.95 -3.27 7.55
C TYR A 167 6.12 -1.97 6.80
N ASN A 168 5.65 -1.95 5.55
CA ASN A 168 5.31 -0.71 4.89
C ASN A 168 3.82 -0.42 4.99
N TYR A 169 3.49 0.87 5.03
CA TYR A 169 2.12 1.36 5.06
C TYR A 169 2.04 2.78 4.51
N ALA A 170 0.83 3.20 4.18
CA ALA A 170 0.49 4.56 3.81
C ALA A 170 -0.85 4.94 4.43
N TYR A 171 -1.11 6.23 4.55
CA TYR A 171 -2.44 6.76 4.80
C TYR A 171 -3.11 7.11 3.49
N VAL A 172 -4.28 6.54 3.24
CA VAL A 172 -5.09 6.86 2.06
C VAL A 172 -6.39 7.52 2.49
N PHE A 173 -6.82 8.52 1.72
CA PHE A 173 -8.13 9.13 1.88
C PHE A 173 -9.16 8.40 1.02
N VAL A 174 -10.34 8.17 1.56
CA VAL A 174 -11.49 7.58 0.85
C VAL A 174 -12.66 8.52 1.03
N GLY A 175 -13.17 9.08 -0.08
CA GLY A 175 -14.29 10.02 -0.04
C GLY A 175 -15.63 9.32 0.14
N ASP A 176 -16.63 10.05 0.64
CA ASP A 176 -17.99 9.51 0.87
C ASP A 176 -18.65 8.95 -0.40
N GLU A 177 -18.26 9.47 -1.57
CA GLU A 177 -18.81 9.08 -2.86
C GLU A 177 -18.21 7.79 -3.45
N GLY A 178 -17.18 7.18 -2.82
CA GLY A 178 -16.64 5.91 -3.31
C GLY A 178 -15.43 5.36 -2.56
N LEU A 179 -15.21 4.04 -2.68
CA LEU A 179 -14.14 3.29 -2.00
C LEU A 179 -12.77 3.34 -2.72
N ILE A 180 -12.50 4.38 -3.51
CA ILE A 180 -11.23 4.48 -4.24
C ILE A 180 -10.18 5.15 -3.34
N PRO A 181 -9.11 4.46 -2.93
CA PRO A 181 -8.06 5.06 -2.13
C PRO A 181 -7.33 6.17 -2.89
N ASN A 182 -7.22 7.33 -2.26
CA ASN A 182 -6.43 8.46 -2.72
C ASN A 182 -5.20 8.65 -1.82
N PHE A 183 -4.01 8.38 -2.37
CA PHE A 183 -2.73 8.62 -1.69
C PHE A 183 -2.39 10.11 -1.61
N GLY A 184 -2.69 10.86 -2.67
CA GLY A 184 -2.24 12.23 -2.88
C GLY A 184 -2.60 13.21 -1.76
N ARG A 185 -3.75 13.02 -1.10
CA ARG A 185 -4.22 13.95 -0.05
C ARG A 185 -3.31 13.99 1.18
N ILE A 186 -2.79 12.85 1.61
CA ILE A 186 -1.92 12.75 2.79
C ILE A 186 -0.46 12.53 2.40
N GLU A 187 -0.20 11.61 1.48
CA GLU A 187 1.14 11.17 1.12
C GLU A 187 1.75 12.01 -0.01
N GLY A 188 0.93 12.68 -0.80
CA GLY A 188 1.40 13.37 -2.00
C GLY A 188 1.51 12.45 -3.20
N ASN A 189 1.92 13.06 -4.31
CA ASN A 189 1.92 12.42 -5.60
C ASN A 189 3.13 12.93 -6.39
N HIS A 190 4.16 12.10 -6.49
CA HIS A 190 5.46 12.44 -7.08
C HIS A 190 5.74 11.45 -8.20
N TYR A 191 6.07 11.96 -9.40
CA TYR A 191 6.32 11.11 -10.55
C TYR A 191 7.64 10.35 -10.44
N GLU A 192 8.54 10.82 -9.57
CA GLU A 192 9.85 10.25 -9.26
C GLU A 192 9.79 9.01 -8.35
N THR A 193 8.64 8.74 -7.73
CA THR A 193 8.47 7.63 -6.78
C THR A 193 8.72 6.28 -7.44
N GLU A 194 9.51 5.44 -6.77
CA GLU A 194 9.73 4.07 -7.19
C GLU A 194 8.44 3.27 -7.04
N ASN A 195 8.01 2.65 -8.14
CA ASN A 195 6.83 1.83 -8.20
C ASN A 195 7.10 0.62 -9.08
N GLN A 196 6.63 -0.55 -8.64
CA GLN A 196 6.66 -1.77 -9.42
C GLN A 196 5.34 -2.01 -10.13
N TYR A 197 5.36 -1.91 -11.46
CA TYR A 197 4.22 -2.21 -12.33
C TYR A 197 4.25 -3.65 -12.80
N THR A 198 3.12 -4.35 -12.64
CA THR A 198 2.91 -5.72 -13.13
C THR A 198 1.94 -5.70 -14.29
N ILE A 199 2.31 -6.35 -15.40
CA ILE A 199 1.51 -6.48 -16.62
C ILE A 199 1.08 -7.94 -16.74
N LEU A 200 -0.22 -8.18 -16.71
CA LEU A 200 -0.83 -9.49 -16.88
C LEU A 200 -1.57 -9.55 -18.21
N VAL A 201 -1.23 -10.53 -19.05
CA VAL A 201 -1.84 -10.72 -20.37
C VAL A 201 -2.66 -12.01 -20.36
N TYR A 202 -3.96 -11.86 -20.51
CA TYR A 202 -4.91 -12.95 -20.55
C TYR A 202 -5.40 -13.20 -21.97
N HIS A 203 -5.59 -14.46 -22.33
CA HIS A 203 -6.25 -14.88 -23.56
C HIS A 203 -7.55 -15.61 -23.24
N LYS A 204 -8.64 -15.14 -23.83
CA LYS A 204 -9.95 -15.80 -23.80
C LYS A 204 -10.21 -16.48 -25.13
N SER A 205 -10.08 -17.80 -25.17
CA SER A 205 -10.50 -18.61 -26.31
C SER A 205 -12.02 -18.68 -26.40
N LEU A 206 -12.57 -18.84 -27.61
CA LEU A 206 -14.00 -19.11 -27.81
C LEU A 206 -14.39 -20.52 -27.37
N GLN A 207 -13.42 -21.43 -27.28
CA GLN A 207 -13.64 -22.85 -27.00
C GLN A 207 -13.54 -23.19 -25.50
N ARG A 208 -12.92 -22.32 -24.69
CA ARG A 208 -12.66 -22.58 -23.28
C ARG A 208 -13.53 -21.67 -22.40
N PRO A 209 -14.06 -22.17 -21.27
CA PRO A 209 -14.89 -21.38 -20.37
C PRO A 209 -14.08 -20.47 -19.43
N TYR A 210 -12.75 -20.46 -19.53
CA TYR A 210 -11.85 -19.70 -18.66
C TYR A 210 -10.88 -18.83 -19.47
N GLN A 211 -10.24 -17.88 -18.79
CA GLN A 211 -9.19 -17.04 -19.35
C GLN A 211 -7.83 -17.59 -18.93
N GLU A 212 -6.91 -17.71 -19.89
CA GLU A 212 -5.56 -18.21 -19.67
C GLU A 212 -4.62 -17.02 -19.45
N LEU A 213 -3.85 -17.01 -18.36
CA LEU A 213 -2.73 -16.08 -18.23
C LEU A 213 -1.62 -16.58 -19.17
N ILE A 214 -1.39 -15.86 -20.26
CA ILE A 214 -0.43 -16.23 -21.30
C ILE A 214 0.84 -15.37 -21.28
N GLY A 215 0.87 -14.34 -20.43
CA GLY A 215 2.04 -13.48 -20.26
C GLY A 215 2.02 -12.73 -18.93
N LEU A 216 3.22 -12.57 -18.37
CA LEU A 216 3.50 -11.82 -17.16
C LEU A 216 4.76 -11.00 -17.41
N SER A 217 4.73 -9.71 -17.07
CA SER A 217 5.90 -8.83 -17.15
C SER A 217 5.92 -7.85 -15.98
N PHE A 218 7.12 -7.40 -15.63
CA PHE A 218 7.34 -6.41 -14.59
C PHE A 218 8.12 -5.23 -15.16
N SER A 219 7.75 -4.03 -14.75
CA SER A 219 8.48 -2.80 -15.04
C SER A 219 8.56 -1.98 -13.76
N ASN A 220 9.70 -1.36 -13.49
CA ASN A 220 9.89 -0.52 -12.31
C ASN A 220 10.21 0.91 -12.78
N SER A 221 9.63 1.93 -12.13
CA SER A 221 9.82 3.35 -12.49
C SER A 221 11.18 3.92 -12.10
N ALA A 222 11.93 3.30 -11.18
CA ALA A 222 13.29 3.70 -10.81
C ALA A 222 14.35 3.38 -11.88
N LYS A 223 13.96 3.15 -13.15
CA LYS A 223 14.91 2.88 -14.24
C LYS A 223 15.66 4.15 -14.65
N GLY A 224 16.76 4.37 -13.93
CA GLY A 224 17.77 5.36 -14.23
C GLY A 224 19.15 5.10 -13.63
N TYR A 225 19.49 3.90 -13.10
CA TYR A 225 20.87 3.39 -12.94
C TYR A 225 20.91 1.86 -12.93
#